data_AF-A0AB37U8Q0-F1
#
_entry.id   AF-A0AB37U8Q0-F1
#
_cell.length_a   1.000
_cell.length_b   1.000
_cell.length_c   1.000
_cell.angle_alpha   90.00
_cell.angle_beta   90.00
_cell.angle_gamma   90.00
#
_symmetry.space_group_name_H-M   'P 1'
#
loop_
_entity.id
_entity.type
_entity.pdbx_description
1 polymer ?
#
loop_
_entity_poly.entity_id
_entity_poly.type
_entity_poly.pdbx_seq_one_letter_code
_entity_poly.pdbx_strand_id
1 'polypeptide(L)'
;MTQVDHVLQWTEHFMNVWIQSWQAADKAAVEQVVELFVPKGIYHATPFSQGVGHEEIRKYMSMIRTQQNHDGQTELLGVAGKYGVFRWQIEYDVLPKTTWAARLPQSIIDSLEWESYRTIEFNPNGNRILQARISTVEFDGKGLTTHYHQGWHTKVLH
;
A
#
# COMPACT_ATOMS: atom_id res chain seq x y z
N MET A 1 2.55 29.97 -4.23
CA MET A 1 1.80 28.78 -3.78
C MET A 1 1.83 28.77 -2.27
N THR A 2 0.69 28.50 -1.65
CA THR A 2 0.58 28.31 -0.21
C THR A 2 1.13 26.95 0.20
N GLN A 3 1.39 26.73 1.49
CA GLN A 3 1.76 25.42 2.01
C GLN A 3 0.70 24.35 1.65
N VAL A 4 -0.58 24.73 1.67
CA VAL A 4 -1.71 23.86 1.32
C VAL A 4 -1.65 23.44 -0.15
N ASP A 5 -1.32 24.36 -1.05
CA ASP A 5 -1.18 24.06 -2.49
C ASP A 5 -0.07 23.03 -2.75
N HIS A 6 1.05 23.14 -2.01
CA HIS A 6 2.14 22.18 -2.11
C HIS A 6 1.72 20.78 -1.64
N VAL A 7 1.05 20.69 -0.49
CA VAL A 7 0.61 19.39 0.06
C VAL A 7 -0.44 18.74 -0.83
N LEU A 8 -1.32 19.54 -1.42
CA LEU A 8 -2.28 19.05 -2.43
C LEU A 8 -1.55 18.37 -3.60
N GLN A 9 -0.60 19.07 -4.22
CA GLN A 9 0.18 18.54 -5.34
C GLN A 9 0.99 17.30 -4.97
N TRP A 10 1.63 17.30 -3.79
CA TRP A 10 2.37 16.13 -3.30
C TRP A 10 1.45 14.95 -3.04
N THR A 11 0.26 15.18 -2.50
CA THR A 11 -0.73 14.11 -2.28
C THR A 11 -1.21 13.53 -3.61
N GLU A 12 -1.56 14.37 -4.59
CA GLU A 12 -1.96 13.90 -5.92
C GLU A 12 -0.84 13.11 -6.60
N HIS A 13 0.41 13.60 -6.53
CA HIS A 13 1.58 12.90 -7.06
C HIS A 13 1.78 11.55 -6.36
N PHE A 14 1.77 11.53 -5.03
CA PHE A 14 1.89 10.31 -4.23
C PHE A 14 0.83 9.30 -4.66
N MET A 15 -0.43 9.71 -4.77
CA MET A 15 -1.54 8.82 -5.14
C MET A 15 -1.42 8.25 -6.54
N ASN A 16 -0.98 9.07 -7.50
CA ASN A 16 -0.76 8.63 -8.87
C ASN A 16 0.34 7.58 -8.95
N VAL A 17 1.49 7.83 -8.33
CA VAL A 17 2.59 6.84 -8.28
C VAL A 17 2.13 5.59 -7.54
N TRP A 18 1.47 5.75 -6.40
CA TRP A 18 1.01 4.64 -5.57
C TRP A 18 0.11 3.68 -6.36
N ILE A 19 -0.98 4.18 -6.96
CA ILE A 19 -1.93 3.31 -7.66
C ILE A 19 -1.34 2.70 -8.92
N GLN A 20 -0.51 3.45 -9.66
CA GLN A 20 0.18 2.94 -10.85
C GLN A 20 1.18 1.84 -10.49
N SER A 21 1.92 1.98 -9.39
CA SER A 21 2.83 0.95 -8.92
C SER A 21 2.10 -0.34 -8.54
N TRP A 22 0.96 -0.21 -7.86
CA TRP A 22 0.13 -1.38 -7.55
C TRP A 22 -0.43 -2.03 -8.82
N GLN A 23 -0.84 -1.25 -9.82
CA GLN A 23 -1.35 -1.77 -11.09
C GLN A 23 -0.28 -2.45 -11.95
N ALA A 24 0.95 -1.92 -11.96
CA ALA A 24 2.07 -2.50 -12.68
C ALA A 24 2.63 -3.76 -11.99
N ALA A 25 2.63 -3.79 -10.66
CA ALA A 25 3.02 -4.92 -9.83
C ALA A 25 4.37 -5.57 -10.20
N ASP A 26 5.34 -4.78 -10.66
CA ASP A 26 6.67 -5.25 -11.06
C ASP A 26 7.78 -4.74 -10.13
N LYS A 27 9.04 -5.01 -10.49
CA LYS A 27 10.19 -4.58 -9.67
C LYS A 27 10.39 -3.06 -9.71
N ALA A 28 10.17 -2.41 -10.86
CA ALA A 28 10.36 -0.97 -10.99
C ALA A 28 9.30 -0.21 -10.18
N ALA A 29 8.06 -0.70 -10.21
CA ALA A 29 6.95 -0.19 -9.41
C ALA A 29 7.26 -0.17 -7.91
N VAL A 30 7.92 -1.21 -7.38
CA VAL A 30 8.35 -1.27 -5.98
C VAL A 30 9.34 -0.15 -5.66
N GLU A 31 10.34 0.07 -6.52
CA GLU A 31 11.33 1.13 -6.29
C GLU A 31 10.70 2.53 -6.38
N GLN A 32 9.78 2.75 -7.32
CA GLN A 32 9.05 4.01 -7.42
C GLN A 32 8.29 4.34 -6.12
N VAL A 33 7.70 3.34 -5.47
CA VAL A 33 7.06 3.54 -4.16
C VAL A 33 8.08 3.87 -3.08
N VAL A 34 9.22 3.20 -3.05
CA VAL A 34 10.29 3.46 -2.06
C VAL A 34 10.82 4.89 -2.20
N GLU A 35 10.95 5.39 -3.42
CA GLU A 35 11.43 6.74 -3.74
C GLU A 35 10.48 7.85 -3.27
N LEU A 36 9.20 7.55 -3.00
CA LEU A 36 8.26 8.51 -2.40
C LEU A 36 8.59 8.83 -0.93
N PHE A 37 9.42 8.03 -0.28
CA PHE A 37 9.74 8.17 1.15
C PHE A 37 11.10 8.82 1.36
N VAL A 38 11.24 9.57 2.46
CA VAL A 38 12.56 9.90 2.99
C VAL A 38 13.31 8.61 3.37
N PRO A 39 14.66 8.60 3.45
CA PRO A 39 15.42 7.36 3.71
C PRO A 39 15.03 6.61 4.99
N LYS A 40 14.53 7.34 5.99
CA LYS A 40 14.01 6.80 7.27
C LYS A 40 12.49 6.89 7.41
N GLY A 41 11.77 7.02 6.29
CA GLY A 41 10.32 7.11 6.27
C GLY A 41 9.67 5.88 6.87
N ILE A 42 8.48 6.03 7.43
CA ILE A 42 7.79 4.95 8.14
C ILE A 42 6.52 4.58 7.41
N TYR A 43 6.39 3.30 7.09
CA TYR A 43 5.20 2.74 6.47
C TYR A 43 4.44 1.91 7.50
N HIS A 44 3.26 2.38 7.90
CA HIS A 44 2.37 1.69 8.83
C HIS A 44 1.37 0.86 8.03
N ALA A 45 1.70 -0.41 7.79
CA ALA A 45 0.88 -1.35 7.01
C ALA A 45 -0.51 -1.57 7.63
N THR A 46 -0.56 -1.53 8.96
CA THR A 46 -1.74 -1.55 9.81
C THR A 46 -1.47 -0.63 11.01
N PRO A 47 -2.46 -0.32 11.87
CA PRO A 47 -2.20 0.38 13.13
C PRO A 47 -1.20 -0.32 14.07
N PHE A 48 -0.94 -1.62 13.87
CA PHE A 48 -0.10 -2.45 14.74
C PHE A 48 1.20 -2.93 14.09
N SER A 49 1.44 -2.60 12.81
CA SER A 49 2.61 -3.04 12.06
C SER A 49 3.24 -1.88 11.31
N GLN A 50 4.55 -1.74 11.42
CA GLN A 50 5.32 -0.71 10.73
C GLN A 50 6.61 -1.27 10.13
N GLY A 51 7.00 -0.71 8.98
CA GLY A 51 8.33 -0.83 8.39
C GLY A 51 9.04 0.51 8.44
N VAL A 52 10.31 0.53 8.85
CA VAL A 52 11.11 1.76 8.96
C VAL A 52 12.22 1.76 7.91
N GLY A 53 12.23 2.81 7.10
CA GLY A 53 13.23 3.04 6.07
C GLY A 53 12.99 2.22 4.80
N HIS A 54 13.76 2.58 3.77
CA HIS A 54 13.59 2.06 2.41
C HIS A 54 13.66 0.54 2.30
N GLU A 55 14.49 -0.12 3.11
CA GLU A 55 14.63 -1.58 3.06
C GLU A 55 13.35 -2.31 3.49
N GLU A 56 12.80 -1.93 4.64
CA GLU A 56 11.56 -2.52 5.15
C GLU A 56 10.36 -2.17 4.25
N ILE A 57 10.31 -0.95 3.72
CA ILE A 57 9.28 -0.54 2.76
C ILE A 57 9.36 -1.39 1.50
N ARG A 58 10.55 -1.55 0.91
CA ARG A 58 10.77 -2.39 -0.28
C ARG A 58 10.36 -3.83 -0.03
N LYS A 59 10.73 -4.38 1.13
CA LYS A 59 10.37 -5.74 1.53
C LYS A 59 8.86 -5.89 1.61
N TYR A 60 8.16 -4.98 2.28
CA TYR A 60 6.70 -4.99 2.35
C TYR A 60 6.07 -4.89 0.96
N MET A 61 6.48 -3.88 0.19
CA MET A 61 5.93 -3.59 -1.13
C MET A 61 6.19 -4.71 -2.14
N SER A 62 7.21 -5.55 -1.94
CA SER A 62 7.46 -6.70 -2.80
C SER A 62 6.27 -7.68 -2.87
N MET A 63 5.37 -7.66 -1.89
CA MET A 63 4.13 -8.44 -1.90
C MET A 63 3.25 -8.18 -3.13
N ILE A 64 3.19 -6.95 -3.65
CA ILE A 64 2.30 -6.62 -4.78
C ILE A 64 2.59 -7.51 -6.00
N ARG A 65 3.86 -7.94 -6.15
CA ARG A 65 4.33 -8.82 -7.24
C ARG A 65 3.81 -10.26 -7.14
N THR A 66 3.17 -10.62 -6.03
CA THR A 66 2.58 -11.94 -5.80
C THR A 66 1.10 -11.99 -6.18
N GLN A 67 0.56 -10.85 -6.62
CA GLN A 67 -0.84 -10.62 -6.99
C GLN A 67 -0.92 -10.32 -8.49
N GLN A 68 -2.12 -10.37 -9.08
CA GLN A 68 -2.32 -10.19 -10.53
C GLN A 68 -3.59 -9.42 -10.86
N ASN A 69 -3.71 -8.95 -12.11
CA ASN A 69 -4.91 -8.32 -12.66
C ASN A 69 -5.44 -7.17 -11.81
N HIS A 70 -4.53 -6.30 -11.36
CA HIS A 70 -4.85 -5.18 -10.48
C HIS A 70 -5.75 -4.15 -11.16
N ASP A 71 -6.85 -3.79 -10.53
CA ASP A 71 -7.70 -2.65 -10.92
C ASP A 71 -7.96 -1.77 -9.70
N GLY A 72 -7.65 -0.48 -9.83
CA GLY A 72 -7.41 0.40 -8.70
C GLY A 72 -8.02 1.77 -8.88
N GLN A 73 -8.57 2.32 -7.82
CA GLN A 73 -9.20 3.64 -7.81
C GLN A 73 -8.78 4.41 -6.56
N THR A 74 -8.69 5.72 -6.71
CA THR A 74 -8.23 6.63 -5.67
C THR A 74 -9.13 7.86 -5.61
N GLU A 75 -9.21 8.45 -4.43
CA GLU A 75 -9.95 9.69 -4.19
C GLU A 75 -9.23 10.46 -3.09
N LEU A 76 -8.85 11.69 -3.42
CA LEU A 76 -8.38 12.64 -2.43
C LEU A 76 -9.55 13.10 -1.55
N LEU A 77 -9.43 12.91 -0.24
CA LEU A 77 -10.43 13.36 0.73
C LEU A 77 -10.12 14.76 1.27
N GLY A 78 -8.85 15.14 1.29
CA GLY A 78 -8.43 16.48 1.68
C GLY A 78 -6.97 16.57 2.10
N VAL A 79 -6.55 17.79 2.44
CA VAL A 79 -5.21 18.10 2.95
C VAL A 79 -5.29 19.02 4.15
N ALA A 80 -4.35 18.88 5.09
CA ALA A 80 -4.26 19.74 6.27
C ALA A 80 -2.81 19.84 6.76
N GLY A 81 -2.25 21.06 6.83
CA GLY A 81 -0.88 21.27 7.27
C GLY A 81 0.12 20.53 6.37
N LYS A 82 0.79 19.50 6.90
CA LYS A 82 1.73 18.63 6.19
C LYS A 82 1.13 17.27 5.76
N TYR A 83 -0.19 17.11 5.92
CA TYR A 83 -0.88 15.84 5.76
C TYR A 83 -1.79 15.84 4.53
N GLY A 84 -1.77 14.74 3.79
CA GLY A 84 -2.77 14.37 2.79
C GLY A 84 -3.60 13.19 3.26
N VAL A 85 -4.89 13.17 2.94
CA VAL A 85 -5.81 12.08 3.28
C VAL A 85 -6.52 11.60 2.02
N PHE A 86 -6.57 10.28 1.84
CA PHE A 86 -7.18 9.68 0.65
C PHE A 86 -7.89 8.38 0.98
N ARG A 87 -8.93 8.11 0.20
CA ARG A 87 -9.57 6.82 0.07
C ARG A 87 -9.02 6.16 -1.17
N TRP A 88 -8.75 4.87 -1.08
CA TRP A 88 -8.40 4.09 -2.27
C TRP A 88 -8.87 2.66 -2.12
N GLN A 89 -9.10 2.04 -3.26
CA GLN A 89 -9.41 0.63 -3.32
C GLN A 89 -8.66 -0.02 -4.46
N ILE A 90 -8.42 -1.32 -4.30
CA ILE A 90 -7.80 -2.11 -5.34
C ILE A 90 -8.37 -3.51 -5.34
N GLU A 91 -8.67 -4.00 -6.52
CA GLU A 91 -8.99 -5.38 -6.78
C GLU A 91 -7.79 -6.10 -7.37
N TYR A 92 -7.56 -7.34 -6.97
CA TYR A 92 -6.49 -8.18 -7.54
C TYR A 92 -6.77 -9.66 -7.32
N ASP A 93 -6.15 -10.48 -8.15
CA ASP A 93 -6.18 -11.93 -8.04
C ASP A 93 -5.03 -12.41 -7.17
N VAL A 94 -5.33 -13.37 -6.29
CA VAL A 94 -4.34 -14.10 -5.51
C VAL A 94 -4.44 -15.58 -5.78
N LEU A 95 -3.29 -16.24 -5.77
CA LEU A 95 -3.19 -17.69 -5.83
C LEU A 95 -3.81 -18.34 -4.58
N PRO A 96 -4.06 -19.67 -4.61
CA PRO A 96 -4.47 -20.42 -3.42
C PRO A 96 -3.56 -20.10 -2.23
N LYS A 97 -4.14 -20.02 -1.02
CA LYS A 97 -3.50 -19.46 0.18
C LYS A 97 -2.08 -20.01 0.42
N THR A 98 -1.90 -21.32 0.33
CA THR A 98 -0.59 -21.97 0.56
C THR A 98 0.44 -21.58 -0.52
N THR A 99 0.04 -21.54 -1.78
CA THR A 99 0.89 -21.12 -2.90
C THR A 99 1.21 -19.63 -2.82
N TRP A 100 0.25 -18.80 -2.42
CA TRP A 100 0.46 -17.38 -2.23
C TRP A 100 1.44 -17.12 -1.06
N ALA A 101 1.22 -17.78 0.09
CA ALA A 101 2.07 -17.67 1.26
C ALA A 101 3.54 -18.02 0.96
N ALA A 102 3.78 -19.06 0.17
CA ALA A 102 5.13 -19.49 -0.23
C ALA A 102 5.90 -18.46 -1.07
N ARG A 103 5.22 -17.43 -1.60
CA ARG A 103 5.82 -16.36 -2.42
C ARG A 103 6.01 -15.05 -1.65
N LEU A 104 5.52 -14.97 -0.41
CA LEU A 104 5.61 -13.77 0.40
C LEU A 104 6.92 -13.74 1.20
N PRO A 105 7.45 -12.53 1.49
CA PRO A 105 8.50 -12.37 2.49
C PRO A 105 8.06 -12.95 3.85
N GLN A 106 8.95 -13.68 4.52
CA GLN A 106 8.66 -14.32 5.80
C GLN A 106 8.16 -13.33 6.86
N SER A 107 8.68 -12.10 6.89
CA SER A 107 8.21 -11.09 7.83
C SER A 107 6.77 -10.65 7.62
N ILE A 108 6.22 -10.82 6.41
CA ILE A 108 4.79 -10.59 6.17
C ILE A 108 4.00 -11.77 6.74
N ILE A 109 4.41 -13.01 6.50
CA ILE A 109 3.76 -14.22 7.03
C ILE A 109 3.68 -14.22 8.56
N ASP A 110 4.72 -13.69 9.21
CA ASP A 110 4.82 -13.59 10.67
C ASP A 110 4.10 -12.36 11.23
N SER A 111 3.57 -11.48 10.39
CA SER A 111 2.92 -10.24 10.81
C SER A 111 1.46 -10.46 11.25
N LEU A 112 0.97 -9.57 12.13
CA LEU A 112 -0.44 -9.50 12.50
C LEU A 112 -1.36 -9.18 11.31
N GLU A 113 -0.83 -8.53 10.27
CA GLU A 113 -1.56 -8.33 9.02
C GLU A 113 -1.89 -9.67 8.37
N TRP A 114 -0.95 -10.61 8.33
CA TRP A 114 -1.18 -11.92 7.73
C TRP A 114 -2.29 -12.71 8.42
N GLU A 115 -2.46 -12.52 9.73
CA GLU A 115 -3.56 -13.12 10.49
C GLU A 115 -4.93 -12.79 9.88
N SER A 116 -5.10 -11.58 9.34
CA SER A 116 -6.34 -11.17 8.67
C SER A 116 -6.62 -11.95 7.39
N TYR A 117 -5.58 -12.47 6.71
CA TYR A 117 -5.75 -13.35 5.54
C TYR A 117 -5.88 -14.82 5.93
N ARG A 118 -5.47 -15.22 7.14
CA ARG A 118 -5.65 -16.61 7.63
C ARG A 118 -7.12 -16.97 7.78
N THR A 119 -7.96 -16.03 8.19
CA THR A 119 -9.40 -16.22 8.40
C THR A 119 -10.22 -16.24 7.10
N ILE A 120 -9.65 -15.77 5.99
CA ILE A 120 -10.32 -15.79 4.68
C ILE A 120 -10.35 -17.22 4.13
N GLU A 121 -11.50 -17.70 3.70
CA GLU A 121 -11.59 -18.96 2.95
C GLU A 121 -11.10 -18.74 1.51
N PHE A 122 -10.10 -19.52 1.09
CA PHE A 122 -9.58 -19.44 -0.28
C PHE A 122 -10.18 -20.53 -1.15
N ASN A 123 -10.67 -20.14 -2.31
CA ASN A 123 -11.03 -21.09 -3.35
C ASN A 123 -9.76 -21.86 -3.79
N PRO A 124 -9.89 -23.17 -4.12
CA PRO A 124 -8.78 -23.99 -4.64
C PRO A 124 -8.03 -23.40 -5.84
N ASN A 125 -8.66 -22.50 -6.60
CA ASN A 125 -8.06 -21.84 -7.76
C ASN A 125 -7.52 -20.44 -7.47
N GLY A 126 -7.65 -19.95 -6.23
CA GLY A 126 -7.36 -18.57 -5.87
C GLY A 126 -8.62 -17.71 -5.79
N ASN A 127 -8.46 -16.49 -5.31
CA ASN A 127 -9.57 -15.55 -5.08
C ASN A 127 -9.31 -14.25 -5.85
N ARG A 128 -10.40 -13.62 -6.32
CA ARG A 128 -10.42 -12.18 -6.54
C ARG A 128 -10.63 -11.49 -5.20
N ILE A 129 -9.78 -10.54 -4.85
CA ILE A 129 -9.85 -9.79 -3.60
C ILE A 129 -10.09 -8.32 -3.92
N LEU A 130 -11.02 -7.69 -3.22
CA LEU A 130 -11.14 -6.24 -3.09
C LEU A 130 -10.53 -5.81 -1.75
N GLN A 131 -9.65 -4.82 -1.79
CA GLN A 131 -9.20 -4.09 -0.61
C GLN A 131 -9.65 -2.65 -0.66
N ALA A 132 -10.38 -2.22 0.36
CA ALA A 132 -10.81 -0.83 0.52
C ALA A 132 -10.05 -0.21 1.70
N ARG A 133 -9.52 1.00 1.48
CA ARG A 133 -8.52 1.61 2.36
C ARG A 133 -8.79 3.09 2.55
N ILE A 134 -8.48 3.58 3.75
CA ILE A 134 -8.31 5.01 4.03
C ILE A 134 -6.89 5.19 4.57
N SER A 135 -6.19 6.15 4.01
CA SER A 135 -4.79 6.40 4.34
C SER A 135 -4.52 7.87 4.56
N THR A 136 -3.49 8.11 5.38
CA THR A 136 -2.93 9.43 5.63
C THR A 136 -1.45 9.39 5.27
N VAL A 137 -0.99 10.40 4.54
CA VAL A 137 0.41 10.61 4.20
C VAL A 137 0.90 11.90 4.85
N GLU A 138 2.06 11.85 5.48
CA GLU A 138 2.76 13.00 6.03
C GLU A 138 3.99 13.32 5.17
N PHE A 139 4.14 14.59 4.79
CA PHE A 139 5.26 15.05 3.98
C PHE A 139 6.27 15.89 4.78
N ASP A 140 7.53 15.82 4.38
CA ASP A 140 8.55 16.78 4.77
C ASP A 140 8.42 18.10 3.96
N GLY A 141 9.33 19.05 4.20
CA GLY A 141 9.36 20.33 3.47
C GLY A 141 9.74 20.22 1.98
N LYS A 142 10.00 19.01 1.47
CA LYS A 142 10.40 18.72 0.09
C LYS A 142 9.39 17.81 -0.63
N GLY A 143 8.29 17.45 0.02
CA GLY A 143 7.27 16.57 -0.54
C GLY A 143 7.61 15.08 -0.48
N LEU A 144 8.63 14.68 0.30
CA LEU A 144 8.91 13.28 0.57
C LEU A 144 8.15 12.80 1.80
N THR A 145 7.70 11.55 1.74
CA THR A 145 6.89 10.94 2.79
C THR A 145 7.73 10.63 4.01
N THR A 146 7.35 11.19 5.16
CA THR A 146 7.93 10.86 6.48
C THR A 146 7.15 9.71 7.12
N HIS A 147 5.82 9.74 7.03
CA HIS A 147 4.93 8.72 7.54
C HIS A 147 3.80 8.43 6.56
N TYR A 148 3.52 7.15 6.36
CA TYR A 148 2.32 6.68 5.69
C TYR A 148 1.54 5.80 6.65
N HIS A 149 0.26 6.11 6.86
CA HIS A 149 -0.66 5.34 7.68
C HIS A 149 -1.82 4.84 6.83
N GLN A 150 -2.28 3.63 7.10
CA GLN A 150 -3.50 3.12 6.50
C GLN A 150 -4.29 2.23 7.44
N GLY A 151 -5.60 2.25 7.25
CA GLY A 151 -6.52 1.20 7.67
C GLY A 151 -7.18 0.61 6.44
N TRP A 152 -7.35 -0.71 6.43
CA TRP A 152 -7.93 -1.42 5.28
C TRP A 152 -8.83 -2.56 5.71
N HIS A 153 -9.76 -2.89 4.83
CA HIS A 153 -10.64 -4.06 4.93
C HIS A 153 -10.54 -4.85 3.63
N THR A 154 -10.71 -6.16 3.76
CA THR A 154 -10.62 -7.11 2.63
C THR A 154 -11.98 -7.78 2.42
N LYS A 155 -12.37 -7.92 1.16
CA LYS A 155 -13.54 -8.70 0.73
C LYS A 155 -13.11 -9.66 -0.38
N VAL A 156 -13.53 -10.93 -0.29
CA VAL A 156 -13.44 -11.87 -1.41
C VAL A 156 -14.57 -11.57 -2.38
N LEU A 157 -14.24 -11.44 -3.66
CA LEU A 157 -15.20 -11.28 -4.75
C LEU A 157 -15.50 -12.65 -5.36
N HIS A 158 -16.76 -12.88 -5.72
CA HIS A 158 -17.27 -14.12 -6.31
C HIS A 158 -17.42 -13.98 -7.83
#